data_AF-A0A2E0HX31-F1
#
_entry.id   AF-A0A2E0HX31-F1
#
_cell.length_a   1.000
_cell.length_b   1.000
_cell.length_c   1.000
_cell.angle_alpha   90.00
_cell.angle_beta   90.00
_cell.angle_gamma   90.00
#
_symmetry.space_group_name_H-M   'P 1'
#
loop_
_entity.id
_entity.type
_entity.pdbx_description
1 polymer ?
#
loop_
_entity_poly.entity_id
_entity_poly.type
_entity_poly.pdbx_seq_one_letter_code
_entity_poly.pdbx_strand_id
1 'polypeptide(L)'
;MLMRLSSFLFLFSCVFSQFNYQLSGGYYDQAGNTDYKYYNGGFSMTAYGDFSLGGIKVKDSELLLSVEKNFSTYSGEDYEDDQNILFLFDLWANGKFSPFIIAEKSYDTYRGIKDRSNFGLGAKYRLIGDVLSVSAAFLTENEEVIGKNRVYEYVDYGDSLGLYTLSNHPNIKPSTYSRISIRPKLKLPLGENFYFQSEYFYKPAGDDVLTDWKNKFVIKTAEEWLNIEIKYNLKSDSQPAPKYFMKYYEGFDRTATFENPGSKVKPENRPVIDRTPAQSEADGFGKYYVTNYKKLDTTLNFGISISF
;
A
#
# COMPACT_ATOMS: atom_id res chain seq x y z
N MET A 1 -14.57 -32.50 -31.75
CA MET A 1 -13.77 -31.74 -30.75
C MET A 1 -13.62 -30.27 -31.14
N LEU A 2 -13.24 -29.93 -32.38
CA LEU A 2 -13.15 -28.55 -32.86
C LEU A 2 -14.45 -27.74 -32.70
N MET A 3 -15.61 -28.30 -33.05
CA MET A 3 -16.89 -27.57 -32.98
C MET A 3 -17.32 -27.17 -31.55
N ARG A 4 -16.89 -27.93 -30.52
CA ARG A 4 -17.13 -27.58 -29.11
C ARG A 4 -16.17 -26.50 -28.61
N LEU A 5 -14.94 -26.46 -29.14
CA LEU A 5 -13.96 -25.42 -28.84
C LEU A 5 -14.40 -24.06 -29.43
N SER A 6 -14.93 -24.07 -30.66
CA SER A 6 -15.46 -22.87 -31.33
C SER A 6 -16.67 -22.29 -30.60
N SER A 7 -17.64 -23.12 -30.18
CA SER A 7 -18.79 -22.64 -29.40
C SER A 7 -18.40 -22.18 -27.98
N PHE A 8 -17.39 -22.80 -27.36
CA PHE A 8 -16.86 -22.36 -26.07
C PHE A 8 -16.14 -21.03 -26.17
N LEU A 9 -15.32 -20.81 -27.22
CA LEU A 9 -14.67 -19.53 -27.53
C LEU A 9 -15.68 -18.43 -27.91
N PHE A 10 -16.79 -18.78 -28.57
CA PHE A 10 -17.84 -17.83 -28.95
C PHE A 10 -18.76 -17.43 -27.77
N LEU A 11 -19.04 -18.36 -26.84
CA LEU A 11 -19.72 -18.03 -25.58
C LEU A 11 -18.79 -17.27 -24.61
N PHE A 12 -17.49 -17.58 -24.63
CA PHE A 12 -16.46 -16.75 -23.98
C PHE A 12 -16.46 -15.34 -24.57
N SER A 13 -16.39 -15.14 -25.89
CA SER A 13 -16.31 -13.79 -26.46
C SER A 13 -17.54 -12.90 -26.17
N CYS A 14 -18.74 -13.47 -26.04
CA CYS A 14 -19.96 -12.70 -25.73
C CYS A 14 -20.05 -12.18 -24.29
N VAL A 15 -19.46 -12.87 -23.30
CA VAL A 15 -19.37 -12.37 -21.91
C VAL A 15 -18.21 -11.38 -21.77
N PHE A 16 -17.19 -11.50 -22.63
CA PHE A 16 -15.93 -10.78 -22.52
C PHE A 16 -15.89 -9.45 -23.29
N SER A 17 -16.82 -9.16 -24.21
CA SER A 17 -16.79 -7.91 -25.00
C SER A 17 -17.08 -6.62 -24.22
N GLN A 18 -17.62 -6.73 -23.00
CA GLN A 18 -17.98 -5.60 -22.15
C GLN A 18 -16.82 -5.11 -21.28
N PHE A 19 -15.68 -5.81 -21.30
CA PHE A 19 -14.51 -5.52 -20.49
C PHE A 19 -13.29 -5.28 -21.39
N ASN A 20 -12.43 -4.37 -20.97
CA ASN A 20 -11.11 -4.18 -21.54
C ASN A 20 -10.09 -4.96 -20.70
N TYR A 21 -9.19 -5.68 -21.37
CA TYR A 21 -8.15 -6.47 -20.72
C TYR A 21 -6.77 -5.93 -21.10
N GLN A 22 -5.89 -5.85 -20.12
CA GLN A 22 -4.49 -5.51 -20.35
C GLN A 22 -3.60 -6.56 -19.68
N LEU A 23 -2.63 -7.06 -20.44
CA LEU A 23 -1.57 -7.92 -19.95
C LEU A 23 -0.25 -7.14 -20.02
N SER A 24 0.54 -7.18 -18.97
CA SER A 24 1.89 -6.60 -18.92
C SER A 24 2.88 -7.65 -18.43
N GLY A 25 4.12 -7.54 -18.87
CA GLY A 25 5.19 -8.38 -18.37
C GLY A 25 6.54 -7.80 -18.73
N GLY A 26 7.55 -8.17 -17.96
CA GLY A 26 8.91 -7.66 -18.12
C GLY A 26 9.93 -8.59 -17.49
N TYR A 27 11.12 -8.57 -18.07
CA TYR A 27 12.29 -9.31 -17.59
C TYR A 27 13.48 -8.36 -17.54
N TYR A 28 14.24 -8.42 -16.47
CA TYR A 28 15.50 -7.73 -16.31
C TYR A 28 16.55 -8.70 -15.76
N ASP A 29 17.77 -8.62 -16.30
CA ASP A 29 18.88 -9.50 -15.95
C ASP A 29 20.16 -8.68 -15.89
N GLN A 30 20.86 -8.80 -14.78
CA GLN A 30 22.16 -8.22 -14.56
C GLN A 30 23.13 -9.31 -14.08
N ALA A 31 24.14 -9.61 -14.90
CA ALA A 31 25.21 -10.53 -14.54
C ALA A 31 26.46 -9.80 -14.02
N GLY A 32 27.24 -10.44 -13.14
CA GLY A 32 28.51 -9.91 -12.62
C GLY A 32 28.62 -10.04 -11.10
N ASN A 33 29.24 -9.07 -10.43
CA ASN A 33 29.37 -9.06 -8.96
C ASN A 33 28.02 -8.92 -8.20
N THR A 34 26.95 -8.58 -8.91
CA THR A 34 25.58 -8.49 -8.41
C THR A 34 24.67 -9.22 -9.41
N ASP A 35 24.69 -10.56 -9.39
CA ASP A 35 23.80 -11.40 -10.21
C ASP A 35 22.36 -11.16 -9.75
N TYR A 36 21.55 -10.51 -10.59
CA TYR A 36 20.19 -10.09 -10.25
C TYR A 36 19.25 -10.35 -11.42
N LYS A 37 18.16 -11.07 -11.15
CA LYS A 37 17.12 -11.36 -12.14
C LYS A 37 15.78 -10.90 -11.61
N TYR A 38 15.02 -10.19 -12.42
CA TYR A 38 13.72 -9.64 -12.05
C TYR A 38 12.69 -9.98 -13.11
N TYR A 39 11.52 -10.42 -12.65
CA TYR A 39 10.37 -10.78 -13.45
C TYR A 39 9.18 -10.00 -12.94
N ASN A 40 8.43 -9.39 -13.85
CA ASN A 40 7.11 -8.85 -13.54
C ASN A 40 6.06 -9.44 -14.48
N GLY A 41 4.86 -9.60 -13.94
CA GLY A 41 3.66 -9.97 -14.69
C GLY A 41 2.47 -9.21 -14.13
N GLY A 42 1.62 -8.71 -15.01
CA GLY A 42 0.43 -7.97 -14.63
C GLY A 42 -0.74 -8.33 -15.54
N PHE A 43 -1.93 -8.39 -14.95
CA PHE A 43 -3.19 -8.52 -15.65
C PHE A 43 -4.17 -7.50 -15.08
N SER A 44 -4.90 -6.81 -15.92
CA SER A 44 -6.05 -6.01 -15.49
C SER A 44 -7.26 -6.19 -16.39
N MET A 45 -8.43 -6.11 -15.77
CA MET A 45 -9.75 -6.15 -16.39
C MET A 45 -10.51 -4.90 -15.95
N THR A 46 -11.03 -4.14 -16.90
CA THR A 46 -11.82 -2.93 -16.62
C THR A 46 -13.14 -2.92 -17.36
N ALA A 47 -14.17 -2.32 -16.79
CA ALA A 47 -15.40 -1.97 -17.49
C ALA A 47 -15.85 -0.56 -17.10
N TYR A 48 -16.40 0.16 -18.06
CA TYR A 48 -16.90 1.53 -17.90
C TYR A 48 -18.27 1.66 -18.54
N GLY A 49 -19.23 2.27 -17.83
CA GLY A 49 -20.60 2.47 -18.32
C GLY A 49 -21.54 1.32 -17.99
N ASP A 50 -22.34 0.90 -18.97
CA ASP A 50 -23.34 -0.17 -18.79
C ASP A 50 -22.73 -1.54 -19.08
N PHE A 51 -22.69 -2.43 -18.08
CA PHE A 51 -22.20 -3.80 -18.25
C PHE A 51 -23.00 -4.79 -17.38
N SER A 52 -22.88 -6.08 -17.70
CA SER A 52 -23.56 -7.17 -17.00
C SER A 52 -22.57 -7.90 -16.11
N LEU A 53 -22.88 -7.99 -14.82
CA LEU A 53 -22.10 -8.72 -13.83
C LEU A 53 -22.97 -9.83 -13.22
N GLY A 54 -22.60 -11.09 -13.43
CA GLY A 54 -23.38 -12.22 -12.91
C GLY A 54 -24.83 -12.27 -13.41
N GLY A 55 -25.10 -11.78 -14.62
CA GLY A 55 -26.46 -11.70 -15.20
C GLY A 55 -27.27 -10.48 -14.77
N ILE A 56 -26.75 -9.64 -13.87
CA ILE A 56 -27.38 -8.38 -13.46
C ILE A 56 -26.80 -7.25 -14.31
N LYS A 57 -27.67 -6.49 -15.00
CA LYS A 57 -27.25 -5.29 -15.74
C LYS A 57 -27.00 -4.14 -14.76
N VAL A 58 -25.75 -3.73 -14.66
CA VAL A 58 -25.29 -2.57 -13.91
C VAL A 58 -25.15 -1.40 -14.89
N LYS A 59 -25.57 -0.20 -14.48
CA LYS A 59 -25.57 0.99 -15.33
C LYS A 59 -24.60 2.04 -14.84
N ASP A 60 -24.01 2.78 -15.77
CA ASP A 60 -23.10 3.89 -15.50
C ASP A 60 -22.08 3.56 -14.40
N SER A 61 -21.40 2.42 -14.48
CA SER A 61 -20.52 1.95 -13.40
C SER A 61 -19.09 1.77 -13.89
N GLU A 62 -18.15 1.74 -12.95
CA GLU A 62 -16.75 1.46 -13.24
C GLU A 62 -16.31 0.24 -12.44
N LEU A 63 -15.57 -0.65 -13.09
CA LEU A 63 -14.96 -1.82 -12.49
C LEU A 63 -13.49 -1.87 -12.87
N LEU A 64 -12.64 -2.17 -11.90
CA LEU A 64 -11.26 -2.56 -12.09
C LEU A 64 -10.99 -3.81 -11.26
N LEU A 65 -10.41 -4.83 -11.90
CA LEU A 65 -9.70 -5.91 -11.24
C LEU A 65 -8.28 -5.92 -11.80
N SER A 66 -7.26 -5.76 -10.97
CA SER A 66 -5.87 -5.90 -11.38
C SER A 66 -5.12 -6.87 -10.47
N VAL A 67 -4.21 -7.61 -11.08
CA VAL A 67 -3.29 -8.53 -10.43
C VAL A 67 -1.89 -8.20 -10.94
N GLU A 68 -0.97 -7.92 -10.03
CA GLU A 68 0.44 -7.67 -10.32
C GLU A 68 1.27 -8.63 -9.49
N LYS A 69 2.33 -9.18 -10.10
CA LYS A 69 3.28 -10.08 -9.48
C LYS A 69 4.68 -9.65 -9.88
N ASN A 70 5.53 -9.42 -8.90
CA ASN A 70 6.95 -9.18 -9.09
C ASN A 70 7.73 -10.25 -8.34
N PHE A 71 8.80 -10.73 -8.96
CA PHE A 71 9.68 -11.71 -8.36
C PHE A 71 11.12 -11.40 -8.79
N SER A 72 12.06 -11.50 -7.86
CA SER A 72 13.48 -11.36 -8.19
C SER A 72 14.38 -12.26 -7.37
N THR A 73 15.53 -12.59 -7.96
CA THR A 73 16.60 -13.31 -7.28
C THR A 73 17.86 -12.47 -7.23
N TYR A 74 18.61 -12.59 -6.14
CA TYR A 74 19.93 -12.00 -5.95
C TYR A 74 20.94 -13.11 -5.64
N SER A 75 21.96 -13.26 -6.48
CA SER A 75 22.97 -14.32 -6.39
C SER A 75 22.38 -15.74 -6.34
N GLY A 76 21.28 -15.96 -7.07
CA GLY A 76 20.57 -17.25 -7.12
C GLY A 76 19.56 -17.49 -5.99
N GLU A 77 19.50 -16.63 -4.98
CA GLU A 77 18.54 -16.71 -3.86
C GLU A 77 17.34 -15.78 -4.08
N ASP A 78 16.17 -16.17 -3.59
CA ASP A 78 14.96 -15.34 -3.65
C ASP A 78 15.19 -14.01 -2.90
N TYR A 79 14.87 -12.88 -3.54
CA TYR A 79 15.12 -11.54 -3.02
C TYR A 79 13.84 -10.71 -2.89
N GLU A 80 13.05 -10.61 -3.96
CA GLU A 80 11.71 -10.02 -3.93
C GLU A 80 10.68 -11.07 -4.35
N ASP A 81 9.56 -11.09 -3.66
CA ASP A 81 8.40 -11.89 -4.00
C ASP A 81 7.17 -11.11 -3.55
N ASP A 82 6.62 -10.35 -4.50
CA ASP A 82 5.59 -9.34 -4.21
C ASP A 82 4.36 -9.60 -5.09
N GLN A 83 3.18 -9.40 -4.53
CA GLN A 83 1.93 -9.50 -5.27
C GLN A 83 0.96 -8.44 -4.80
N ASN A 84 0.19 -7.91 -5.74
CA ASN A 84 -0.94 -7.06 -5.45
C ASN A 84 -2.16 -7.50 -6.24
N ILE A 85 -3.30 -7.64 -5.57
CA ILE A 85 -4.62 -7.82 -6.17
C ILE A 85 -5.47 -6.64 -5.74
N LEU A 86 -5.93 -5.85 -6.70
CA LEU A 86 -6.79 -4.70 -6.47
C LEU A 86 -8.12 -4.88 -7.17
N PHE A 87 -9.19 -4.66 -6.44
CA PHE A 87 -10.55 -4.60 -6.93
C PHE A 87 -11.16 -3.25 -6.57
N LEU A 88 -11.70 -2.55 -7.56
CA LEU A 88 -12.48 -1.32 -7.40
C LEU A 88 -13.80 -1.49 -8.13
N PHE A 89 -14.87 -1.03 -7.50
CA PHE A 89 -16.17 -0.92 -8.14
C PHE A 89 -16.90 0.32 -7.68
N ASP A 90 -17.19 1.21 -8.62
CA ASP A 90 -18.00 2.42 -8.44
C ASP A 90 -19.36 2.20 -9.12
N LEU A 91 -20.45 2.28 -8.35
CA LEU A 91 -21.80 2.31 -8.91
C LEU A 91 -22.17 3.75 -9.28
N TRP A 92 -22.84 3.95 -10.42
CA TRP A 92 -23.23 5.28 -10.91
C TRP A 92 -22.06 6.26 -10.93
N ALA A 93 -20.93 5.81 -11.49
CA ALA A 93 -19.66 6.51 -11.48
C ALA A 93 -19.77 7.94 -12.04
N ASN A 94 -20.70 8.19 -12.97
CA ASN A 94 -21.02 9.52 -13.51
C ASN A 94 -22.20 10.24 -12.86
N GLY A 95 -22.85 9.61 -11.89
CA GLY A 95 -23.88 10.21 -11.07
C GLY A 95 -23.35 11.29 -10.11
N LYS A 96 -24.27 12.14 -9.64
CA LYS A 96 -23.99 13.13 -8.58
C LYS A 96 -23.52 12.45 -7.29
N PHE A 97 -24.07 11.28 -7.00
CA PHE A 97 -23.69 10.41 -5.90
C PHE A 97 -23.31 9.04 -6.45
N SER A 98 -22.18 8.51 -6.01
CA SER A 98 -21.63 7.24 -6.50
C SER A 98 -21.05 6.46 -5.31
N PRO A 99 -21.74 5.41 -4.83
CA PRO A 99 -21.17 4.52 -3.83
C PRO A 99 -20.11 3.64 -4.47
N PHE A 100 -19.06 3.32 -3.72
CA PHE A 100 -17.96 2.50 -4.21
C PHE A 100 -17.44 1.55 -3.15
N ILE A 101 -16.81 0.49 -3.64
CA ILE A 101 -16.12 -0.50 -2.84
C ILE A 101 -14.68 -0.67 -3.35
N ILE A 102 -13.78 -0.92 -2.41
CA ILE A 102 -12.37 -1.17 -2.67
C ILE A 102 -12.00 -2.43 -1.92
N ALA A 103 -11.32 -3.36 -2.58
CA ALA A 103 -10.69 -4.49 -1.92
C ALA A 103 -9.28 -4.65 -2.48
N GLU A 104 -8.30 -4.72 -1.60
CA GLU A 104 -6.90 -4.90 -1.95
C GLU A 104 -6.33 -6.04 -1.11
N LYS A 105 -5.54 -6.90 -1.74
CA LYS A 105 -4.82 -7.99 -1.09
C LYS A 105 -3.40 -7.99 -1.64
N SER A 106 -2.42 -7.79 -0.77
CA SER A 106 -1.01 -7.75 -1.18
C SER A 106 -0.10 -8.47 -0.21
N TYR A 107 1.05 -8.90 -0.71
CA TYR A 107 2.22 -9.24 0.10
C TYR A 107 3.44 -8.63 -0.58
N ASP A 108 4.41 -8.22 0.21
CA ASP A 108 5.63 -7.55 -0.23
C ASP A 108 6.73 -8.05 0.69
N THR A 109 7.38 -9.14 0.26
CA THR A 109 8.33 -9.86 1.12
C THR A 109 9.57 -9.04 1.41
N TYR A 110 9.98 -8.18 0.47
CA TYR A 110 11.11 -7.27 0.63
C TYR A 110 10.88 -6.22 1.72
N ARG A 111 9.69 -5.62 1.77
CA ARG A 111 9.29 -4.71 2.86
C ARG A 111 8.86 -5.44 4.12
N GLY A 112 8.97 -6.77 4.13
CA GLY A 112 8.59 -7.62 5.25
C GLY A 112 7.08 -7.64 5.46
N ILE A 113 6.25 -7.52 4.45
CA ILE A 113 4.78 -7.64 4.55
C ILE A 113 4.37 -9.03 4.06
N LYS A 114 3.80 -9.83 4.96
CA LYS A 114 3.36 -11.22 4.69
C LYS A 114 1.99 -11.28 4.05
N ASP A 115 1.10 -10.47 4.59
CA ASP A 115 -0.27 -10.37 4.11
C ASP A 115 -0.78 -9.00 4.51
N ARG A 116 -1.27 -8.24 3.54
CA ARG A 116 -2.01 -7.02 3.78
C ARG A 116 -3.34 -7.17 3.07
N SER A 117 -4.42 -6.93 3.79
CA SER A 117 -5.75 -6.80 3.21
C SER A 117 -6.32 -5.44 3.56
N ASN A 118 -6.86 -4.75 2.56
CA ASN A 118 -7.59 -3.51 2.74
C ASN A 118 -8.98 -3.68 2.16
N PHE A 119 -9.99 -3.42 2.97
CA PHE A 119 -11.37 -3.36 2.51
C PHE A 119 -11.96 -1.98 2.77
N GLY A 120 -12.50 -1.37 1.73
CA GLY A 120 -13.05 -0.04 1.75
C GLY A 120 -14.50 -0.01 1.29
N LEU A 121 -15.35 0.68 2.04
CA LEU A 121 -16.69 1.07 1.62
C LEU A 121 -16.79 2.58 1.66
N GLY A 122 -17.24 3.20 0.58
CA GLY A 122 -17.32 4.65 0.51
C GLY A 122 -18.35 5.18 -0.46
N ALA A 123 -18.39 6.50 -0.53
CA ALA A 123 -19.20 7.20 -1.51
C ALA A 123 -18.51 8.48 -1.98
N LYS A 124 -18.79 8.82 -3.23
CA LYS A 124 -18.32 10.01 -3.94
C LYS A 124 -19.51 10.92 -4.20
N TYR A 125 -19.33 12.21 -3.96
CA TYR A 125 -20.30 13.25 -4.24
C TYR A 125 -19.68 14.31 -5.15
N ARG A 126 -20.30 14.54 -6.31
CA ARG A 126 -19.92 15.60 -7.26
C ARG A 126 -20.52 16.91 -6.79
N LEU A 127 -19.66 17.82 -6.36
CA LEU A 127 -20.04 19.16 -5.92
C LEU A 127 -20.30 20.06 -7.13
N ILE A 128 -19.44 19.99 -8.13
CA ILE A 128 -19.51 20.79 -9.36
C ILE A 128 -19.19 19.88 -10.55
N GLY A 129 -20.22 19.27 -11.12
CA GLY A 129 -20.11 18.38 -12.29
C GLY A 129 -18.90 17.45 -12.19
N ASP A 130 -18.07 17.44 -13.23
CA ASP A 130 -16.84 16.64 -13.25
C ASP A 130 -15.61 17.39 -12.71
N VAL A 131 -15.77 18.67 -12.36
CA VAL A 131 -14.69 19.56 -11.92
C VAL A 131 -14.31 19.28 -10.48
N LEU A 132 -15.28 19.23 -9.57
CA LEU A 132 -15.00 19.06 -8.15
C LEU A 132 -15.88 17.97 -7.55
N SER A 133 -15.23 17.01 -6.91
CA SER A 133 -15.89 15.96 -6.14
C SER A 133 -15.19 15.74 -4.81
N VAL A 134 -15.93 15.27 -3.83
CA VAL A 134 -15.39 14.77 -2.56
C VAL A 134 -15.86 13.34 -2.38
N SER A 135 -14.96 12.49 -1.89
CA SER A 135 -15.33 11.15 -1.47
C SER A 135 -14.91 10.88 -0.04
N ALA A 136 -15.64 9.99 0.61
CA ALA A 136 -15.29 9.46 1.91
C ALA A 136 -15.42 7.94 1.89
N ALA A 137 -14.53 7.25 2.60
CA ALA A 137 -14.59 5.81 2.76
C ALA A 137 -14.18 5.39 4.17
N PHE A 138 -14.83 4.35 4.68
CA PHE A 138 -14.33 3.58 5.80
C PHE A 138 -13.44 2.47 5.26
N LEU A 139 -12.22 2.36 5.79
CA LEU A 139 -11.21 1.39 5.41
C LEU A 139 -10.91 0.49 6.61
N THR A 140 -10.88 -0.82 6.38
CA THR A 140 -10.40 -1.82 7.33
C THR A 140 -9.14 -2.44 6.77
N GLU A 141 -8.05 -2.29 7.50
CA GLU A 141 -6.72 -2.73 7.09
C GLU A 141 -6.24 -3.80 8.07
N ASN A 142 -5.89 -4.98 7.56
CA ASN A 142 -5.22 -6.02 8.31
C ASN A 142 -3.85 -6.25 7.72
N GLU A 143 -2.83 -6.29 8.56
CA GLU A 143 -1.45 -6.47 8.14
C GLU A 143 -0.71 -7.49 9.00
N GLU A 144 -0.03 -8.42 8.34
CA GLU A 144 0.91 -9.37 8.88
C GLU A 144 2.28 -9.12 8.23
N VAL A 145 3.37 -9.19 9.00
CA VAL A 145 4.74 -8.81 8.57
C VAL A 145 5.64 -10.06 8.48
N ILE A 146 6.29 -10.31 7.34
CA ILE A 146 7.37 -11.32 7.15
C ILE A 146 8.63 -10.76 7.80
N GLY A 147 8.99 -11.33 8.94
CA GLY A 147 10.14 -10.84 9.69
C GLY A 147 9.78 -10.27 11.04
N LYS A 148 9.01 -11.07 11.79
CA LYS A 148 8.95 -11.13 13.26
C LYS A 148 8.14 -9.96 13.85
N ASN A 149 7.10 -10.17 14.64
CA ASN A 149 7.19 -10.79 15.98
C ASN A 149 8.61 -10.69 16.59
N ARG A 150 9.43 -9.68 16.28
CA ARG A 150 10.86 -9.63 16.63
C ARG A 150 10.93 -9.01 18.00
N VAL A 151 11.40 -9.78 18.97
CA VAL A 151 11.77 -9.20 20.25
C VAL A 151 13.26 -8.93 20.20
N TYR A 152 13.62 -7.65 20.31
CA TYR A 152 14.97 -7.17 20.43
C TYR A 152 15.42 -7.43 21.86
N GLU A 153 16.39 -8.35 22.02
CA GLU A 153 16.91 -8.73 23.32
C GLU A 153 18.19 -7.96 23.60
N TYR A 154 18.15 -7.10 24.61
CA TYR A 154 19.28 -6.26 25.00
C TYR A 154 20.04 -6.89 26.17
N VAL A 155 21.36 -6.72 26.15
CA VAL A 155 22.26 -7.05 27.26
C VAL A 155 22.85 -5.75 27.81
N ASP A 156 23.08 -5.76 29.11
CA ASP A 156 23.83 -4.74 29.82
C ASP A 156 25.33 -5.04 29.75
N TYR A 157 26.10 -4.12 29.18
CA TYR A 157 27.57 -4.19 29.13
C TYR A 157 28.24 -3.40 30.28
N GLY A 158 27.45 -2.97 31.28
CA GLY A 158 27.85 -2.21 32.47
C GLY A 158 27.78 -0.70 32.29
N ASP A 159 28.11 -0.19 31.10
CA ASP A 159 28.10 1.24 30.76
C ASP A 159 27.18 1.62 29.59
N SER A 160 26.54 0.60 28.99
CA SER A 160 25.68 0.71 27.81
C SER A 160 24.74 -0.50 27.69
N LEU A 161 23.56 -0.29 27.11
CA LEU A 161 22.73 -1.37 26.58
C LEU A 161 23.09 -1.62 25.10
N GLY A 162 23.24 -2.89 24.72
CA GLY A 162 23.45 -3.27 23.33
C GLY A 162 22.52 -4.40 22.89
N LEU A 163 22.15 -4.39 21.61
CA LEU A 163 21.36 -5.46 21.00
C LEU A 163 22.21 -6.73 20.97
N TYR A 164 21.77 -7.76 21.68
CA TYR A 164 22.47 -9.04 21.76
C TYR A 164 21.92 -10.04 20.74
N THR A 165 20.59 -10.17 20.67
CA THR A 165 19.95 -11.11 19.75
C THR A 165 18.51 -10.68 19.41
N LEU A 166 17.92 -11.38 18.46
CA LEU A 166 16.54 -11.19 18.01
C LEU A 166 15.77 -12.49 18.16
N SER A 167 14.79 -12.55 19.06
CA SER A 167 13.90 -13.71 19.19
C SER A 167 12.54 -13.49 18.52
N ASN A 168 11.76 -14.57 18.45
CA ASN A 168 10.38 -14.55 17.97
C ASN A 168 9.43 -14.33 19.14
N HIS A 169 8.44 -13.47 18.93
CA HIS A 169 7.35 -13.19 19.84
C HIS A 169 6.31 -14.30 19.65
N PRO A 170 6.02 -15.08 20.71
CA PRO A 170 5.25 -16.31 20.56
C PRO A 170 3.78 -16.08 20.18
N ASN A 171 3.19 -14.92 20.51
CA ASN A 171 1.73 -14.74 20.47
C ASN A 171 1.19 -13.42 19.86
N ILE A 172 1.96 -12.67 19.06
CA ILE A 172 1.41 -11.44 18.44
C ILE A 172 0.54 -11.84 17.26
N LYS A 173 -0.72 -11.41 17.31
CA LYS A 173 -1.67 -11.49 16.20
C LYS A 173 -1.42 -10.35 15.21
N PRO A 174 -1.76 -10.52 13.92
CA PRO A 174 -1.72 -9.44 12.93
C PRO A 174 -2.38 -8.17 13.47
N SER A 175 -1.82 -7.01 13.14
CA SER A 175 -2.45 -5.74 13.52
C SER A 175 -3.64 -5.47 12.61
N THR A 176 -4.81 -5.30 13.21
CA THR A 176 -6.01 -4.78 12.55
C THR A 176 -6.21 -3.34 12.96
N TYR A 177 -6.40 -2.45 12.00
CA TYR A 177 -6.79 -1.08 12.27
C TYR A 177 -7.83 -0.63 11.25
N SER A 178 -8.67 0.31 11.66
CA SER A 178 -9.66 0.92 10.79
C SER A 178 -9.34 2.39 10.61
N ARG A 179 -9.58 2.91 9.41
CA ARG A 179 -9.36 4.31 9.07
C ARG A 179 -10.56 4.89 8.38
N ILE A 180 -10.75 6.19 8.56
CA ILE A 180 -11.62 6.96 7.67
C ILE A 180 -10.71 7.59 6.62
N SER A 181 -11.15 7.63 5.37
CA SER A 181 -10.43 8.24 4.27
C SER A 181 -11.30 9.32 3.64
N ILE A 182 -10.80 10.55 3.57
CA ILE A 182 -11.43 11.68 2.89
C ILE A 182 -10.59 12.03 1.67
N ARG A 183 -11.25 12.18 0.52
CA ARG A 183 -10.56 12.29 -0.77
C ARG A 183 -11.22 13.32 -1.69
N PRO A 184 -10.89 14.62 -1.54
CA PRO A 184 -11.28 15.61 -2.52
C PRO A 184 -10.50 15.41 -3.82
N LYS A 185 -11.21 15.61 -4.93
CA LYS A 185 -10.66 15.52 -6.28
C LYS A 185 -11.12 16.70 -7.13
N LEU A 186 -10.15 17.36 -7.72
CA LEU A 186 -10.29 18.52 -8.59
C LEU A 186 -9.79 18.17 -9.99
N LYS A 187 -10.59 18.43 -11.01
CA LYS A 187 -10.25 18.32 -12.44
C LYS A 187 -10.51 19.67 -13.10
N LEU A 188 -9.45 20.32 -13.59
CA LEU A 188 -9.49 21.63 -14.21
C LEU A 188 -9.01 21.54 -15.66
N PRO A 189 -9.90 21.62 -16.65
CA PRO A 189 -9.50 22.01 -17.99
C PRO A 189 -9.03 23.47 -17.97
N LEU A 190 -7.81 23.72 -18.41
CA LEU A 190 -7.16 25.03 -18.41
C LEU A 190 -6.97 25.49 -19.86
N GLY A 191 -8.04 26.02 -20.45
CA GLY A 191 -8.09 26.30 -21.89
C GLY A 191 -8.18 25.02 -22.73
N GLU A 192 -7.74 25.08 -23.98
CA GLU A 192 -7.90 23.97 -24.94
C GLU A 192 -6.85 22.87 -24.77
N ASN A 193 -5.64 23.25 -24.39
CA ASN A 193 -4.47 22.37 -24.47
C ASN A 193 -3.95 21.87 -23.11
N PHE A 194 -4.44 22.43 -22.00
CA PHE A 194 -3.94 22.06 -20.68
C PHE A 194 -5.04 21.45 -19.82
N TYR A 195 -4.66 20.43 -19.07
CA TYR A 195 -5.54 19.79 -18.10
C TYR A 195 -4.77 19.54 -16.80
N PHE A 196 -5.35 19.97 -15.69
CA PHE A 196 -4.80 19.75 -14.36
C PHE A 196 -5.76 18.89 -13.54
N GLN A 197 -5.21 17.92 -12.82
CA GLN A 197 -5.94 17.11 -11.86
C GLN A 197 -5.18 17.06 -10.54
N SER A 198 -5.88 17.33 -9.45
CA SER A 198 -5.36 17.20 -8.09
C SER A 198 -6.28 16.29 -7.28
N GLU A 199 -5.71 15.33 -6.60
CA GLU A 199 -6.41 14.40 -5.72
C GLU A 199 -5.64 14.29 -4.41
N TYR A 200 -6.31 14.59 -3.30
CA TYR A 200 -5.71 14.52 -1.98
C TYR A 200 -6.36 13.38 -1.21
N PHE A 201 -5.56 12.56 -0.55
CA PHE A 201 -6.04 11.51 0.33
C PHE A 201 -5.63 11.87 1.76
N TYR A 202 -6.61 11.96 2.66
CA TYR A 202 -6.41 12.14 4.08
C TYR A 202 -6.97 10.92 4.82
N LYS A 203 -6.14 10.17 5.55
CA LYS A 203 -6.53 8.91 6.20
C LYS A 203 -6.07 8.83 7.67
N PRO A 204 -6.78 9.51 8.61
CA PRO A 204 -6.46 9.46 10.03
C PRO A 204 -6.83 8.11 10.68
N ALA A 205 -6.06 7.73 11.71
CA ALA A 205 -6.23 6.56 12.56
C ALA A 205 -5.64 6.81 13.96
N GLY A 206 -6.38 7.50 14.84
CA GLY A 206 -5.82 7.97 16.11
C GLY A 206 -4.73 9.02 15.89
N ASP A 207 -3.55 8.83 16.46
CA ASP A 207 -2.39 9.73 16.30
C ASP A 207 -1.64 9.54 14.96
N ASP A 208 -2.02 8.51 14.18
CA ASP A 208 -1.46 8.20 12.87
C ASP A 208 -2.29 8.90 11.77
N VAL A 209 -1.63 9.66 10.90
CA VAL A 209 -2.24 10.40 9.81
C VAL A 209 -1.48 10.16 8.50
N LEU A 210 -2.09 9.39 7.60
CA LEU A 210 -1.56 9.20 6.25
C LEU A 210 -2.09 10.24 5.30
N THR A 211 -1.19 10.81 4.51
CA THR A 211 -1.57 11.73 3.43
C THR A 211 -0.89 11.39 2.12
N ASP A 212 -1.61 11.53 1.03
CA ASP A 212 -1.08 11.36 -0.32
C ASP A 212 -1.70 12.43 -1.21
N TRP A 213 -0.87 13.35 -1.72
CA TRP A 213 -1.31 14.40 -2.61
C TRP A 213 -0.80 14.13 -4.02
N LYS A 214 -1.69 13.66 -4.88
CA LYS A 214 -1.38 13.31 -6.27
C LYS A 214 -1.79 14.44 -7.19
N ASN A 215 -0.86 14.86 -8.03
CA ASN A 215 -1.07 15.90 -9.01
C ASN A 215 -0.65 15.40 -10.39
N LYS A 216 -1.49 15.68 -11.38
CA LYS A 216 -1.27 15.34 -12.78
C LYS A 216 -1.54 16.58 -13.63
N PHE A 217 -0.57 16.93 -14.45
CA PHE A 217 -0.68 17.97 -15.46
C PHE A 217 -0.49 17.34 -16.84
N VAL A 218 -1.41 17.61 -17.75
CA VAL A 218 -1.38 17.11 -19.13
C VAL A 218 -1.33 18.28 -20.08
N ILE A 219 -0.38 18.23 -21.00
CA ILE A 219 -0.25 19.16 -22.12
C ILE A 219 -0.59 18.38 -23.38
N LYS A 220 -1.70 18.74 -24.02
CA LYS A 220 -2.04 18.29 -25.37
C LYS A 220 -1.16 19.04 -26.35
N THR A 221 -0.48 18.31 -27.21
CA THR A 221 0.30 18.93 -28.28
C THR A 221 -0.58 19.19 -29.50
N ALA A 222 -0.05 19.89 -30.50
CA ALA A 222 -0.75 20.11 -31.77
C ALA A 222 -1.02 18.79 -32.52
N GLU A 223 -0.18 17.77 -32.27
CA GLU A 223 -0.35 16.43 -32.80
C GLU A 223 -1.27 15.63 -31.86
N GLU A 224 -2.44 15.21 -32.33
CA GLU A 224 -3.45 14.53 -31.50
C GLU A 224 -2.94 13.22 -30.87
N TRP A 225 -1.96 12.58 -31.52
CA TRP A 225 -1.35 11.35 -31.04
C TRP A 225 -0.35 11.60 -29.89
N LEU A 226 0.14 12.83 -29.71
CA LEU A 226 1.20 13.15 -28.75
C LEU A 226 0.69 13.96 -27.55
N ASN A 227 0.87 13.41 -26.34
CA ASN A 227 0.59 14.09 -25.07
C ASN A 227 1.81 14.06 -24.14
N ILE A 228 2.02 15.17 -23.41
CA ILE A 228 3.01 15.24 -22.33
C ILE A 228 2.28 15.19 -20.99
N GLU A 229 2.59 14.18 -20.18
CA GLU A 229 1.99 13.97 -18.86
C GLU A 229 3.05 14.13 -17.77
N ILE A 230 2.88 15.13 -16.91
CA ILE A 230 3.71 15.39 -15.74
C ILE A 230 2.94 14.97 -14.50
N LYS A 231 3.49 14.03 -13.74
CA LYS A 231 2.96 13.59 -12.45
C LYS A 231 3.92 13.96 -11.34
N TYR A 232 3.37 14.46 -10.25
CA TYR A 232 4.09 14.46 -8.98
C TYR A 232 3.15 14.04 -7.86
N ASN A 233 3.70 13.37 -6.86
CA ASN A 233 2.96 13.08 -5.64
C ASN A 233 3.80 13.38 -4.40
N LEU A 234 3.15 14.00 -3.42
CA LEU A 234 3.69 14.22 -2.08
C LEU A 234 2.97 13.26 -1.15
N LYS A 235 3.68 12.21 -0.73
CA LYS A 235 3.16 11.25 0.24
C LYS A 235 3.80 11.52 1.58
N SER A 236 2.99 11.63 2.63
CA SER A 236 3.45 11.54 4.01
C SER A 236 2.87 10.26 4.60
N ASP A 237 3.77 9.36 4.94
CA ASP A 237 3.47 8.10 5.59
C ASP A 237 3.93 8.23 7.04
N SER A 238 3.04 8.62 7.95
CA SER A 238 3.19 8.16 9.33
C SER A 238 2.75 6.71 9.30
N GLN A 239 3.62 5.77 8.95
CA GLN A 239 3.20 4.37 8.87
C GLN A 239 2.44 3.99 10.16
N PRO A 240 1.43 3.10 10.10
CA PRO A 240 1.07 2.29 11.25
C PRO A 240 2.32 1.49 11.58
N ALA A 241 3.11 2.09 12.44
CA ALA A 241 4.50 1.80 12.56
C ALA A 241 4.70 0.37 13.04
N PRO A 242 5.66 -0.39 12.47
CA PRO A 242 6.10 -1.61 13.12
C PRO A 242 6.50 -1.25 14.55
N LYS A 243 5.88 -1.95 15.51
CA LYS A 243 6.22 -1.83 16.92
C LYS A 243 7.49 -2.63 17.15
N TYR A 244 8.49 -2.00 17.76
CA TYR A 244 9.68 -2.69 18.21
C TYR A 244 9.43 -3.21 19.62
N PHE A 245 9.35 -4.53 19.76
CA PHE A 245 9.25 -5.20 21.06
C PHE A 245 10.66 -5.37 21.60
N MET A 246 10.88 -4.92 22.83
CA MET A 246 12.18 -4.99 23.49
C MET A 246 12.04 -5.69 24.82
N LYS A 247 13.02 -6.52 25.15
CA LYS A 247 13.23 -7.06 26.51
C LYS A 247 14.71 -7.18 26.78
N TYR A 248 15.05 -7.48 28.03
CA TYR A 248 16.40 -7.86 28.39
C TYR A 248 16.61 -9.36 28.16
N TYR A 249 17.79 -9.74 27.69
CA TYR A 249 18.22 -11.13 27.66
C TYR A 249 18.39 -11.65 29.11
N GLU A 250 18.06 -12.92 29.36
CA GLU A 250 18.00 -13.50 30.72
C GLU A 250 19.32 -14.15 31.21
N GLY A 251 20.42 -14.00 30.46
CA GLY A 251 21.72 -14.63 30.78
C GLY A 251 22.81 -13.71 31.32
N PHE A 252 22.51 -12.43 31.61
CA PHE A 252 23.49 -11.47 32.14
C PHE A 252 22.92 -10.71 33.33
N ASP A 253 23.78 -10.37 34.29
CA ASP A 253 23.46 -9.48 35.40
C ASP A 253 23.10 -8.09 34.88
N ARG A 254 22.23 -7.38 35.63
CA ARG A 254 21.62 -6.12 35.18
C ARG A 254 21.89 -4.99 36.16
N THR A 255 22.49 -3.92 35.65
CA THR A 255 22.75 -2.65 36.34
C THR A 255 22.21 -1.45 35.57
N ALA A 256 22.16 -1.52 34.23
CA ALA A 256 21.56 -0.55 33.33
C ALA A 256 20.10 -0.90 32.97
N THR A 257 19.31 0.10 32.63
CA THR A 257 17.88 -0.02 32.25
C THR A 257 17.58 0.73 30.95
N PHE A 258 16.47 0.46 30.28
CA PHE A 258 16.08 1.20 29.07
C PHE A 258 15.88 2.70 29.36
N GLU A 259 15.41 3.04 30.57
CA GLU A 259 15.24 4.41 31.06
C GLU A 259 16.58 5.06 31.44
N ASN A 260 17.56 4.27 31.88
CA ASN A 260 18.91 4.70 32.20
C ASN A 260 19.95 3.73 31.63
N PRO A 261 20.23 3.80 30.31
CA PRO A 261 21.01 2.78 29.60
C PRO A 261 22.52 2.92 29.79
N GLY A 262 22.98 3.71 30.76
CA GLY A 262 24.40 3.96 31.03
C GLY A 262 24.93 5.28 30.44
N SER A 263 26.10 5.69 30.93
CA SER A 263 26.69 7.02 30.68
C SER A 263 27.26 7.18 29.26
N LYS A 264 27.52 6.08 28.55
CA LYS A 264 28.04 6.11 27.17
C LYS A 264 26.94 6.25 26.10
N VAL A 265 25.68 6.07 26.47
CA VAL A 265 24.55 6.28 25.56
C VAL A 265 24.16 7.75 25.54
N LYS A 266 24.46 8.40 24.41
CA LYS A 266 24.03 9.79 24.17
C LYS A 266 22.52 9.92 24.30
N PRO A 267 21.97 11.01 24.85
CA PRO A 267 20.53 11.24 24.98
C PRO A 267 19.75 11.01 23.68
N GLU A 268 20.31 11.43 22.53
CA GLU A 268 19.75 11.25 21.19
C GLU A 268 19.63 9.79 20.71
N ASN A 269 20.40 8.87 21.30
CA ASN A 269 20.45 7.45 20.92
C ASN A 269 19.80 6.54 21.97
N ARG A 270 19.15 7.11 22.99
CA ARG A 270 18.46 6.31 24.01
C ARG A 270 17.24 5.61 23.41
N PRO A 271 16.97 4.35 23.78
CA PRO A 271 15.74 3.67 23.40
C PRO A 271 14.52 4.49 23.82
N VAL A 272 13.63 4.78 22.87
CA VAL A 272 12.38 5.48 23.16
C VAL A 272 11.37 4.47 23.68
N ILE A 273 10.84 4.68 24.88
CA ILE A 273 9.85 3.78 25.47
C ILE A 273 8.48 4.43 25.36
N ASP A 274 7.62 3.91 24.50
CA ASP A 274 6.23 4.37 24.40
C ASP A 274 5.29 3.56 25.28
N ARG A 275 5.61 2.28 25.55
CA ARG A 275 4.87 1.44 26.50
C ARG A 275 5.81 0.63 27.38
N THR A 276 5.47 0.60 28.67
CA THR A 276 6.08 -0.30 29.65
C THR A 276 5.52 -1.72 29.51
N PRO A 277 6.20 -2.75 30.05
CA PRO A 277 5.70 -4.13 30.02
C PRO A 277 4.28 -4.30 30.57
N ALA A 278 3.91 -3.56 31.62
CA ALA A 278 2.58 -3.62 32.21
C ALA A 278 1.48 -3.06 31.28
N GLN A 279 1.76 -1.94 30.61
CA GLN A 279 0.85 -1.36 29.62
C GLN A 279 0.74 -2.26 28.38
N SER A 280 1.86 -2.78 27.89
CA SER A 280 1.90 -3.70 26.76
C SER A 280 1.10 -4.98 27.03
N GLU A 281 1.15 -5.51 28.25
CA GLU A 281 0.34 -6.68 28.65
C GLU A 281 -1.16 -6.35 28.65
N ALA A 282 -1.56 -5.18 29.16
CA ALA A 282 -2.95 -4.72 29.13
C ALA A 282 -3.46 -4.53 27.68
N ASP A 283 -2.59 -4.07 26.78
CA ASP A 283 -2.88 -3.90 25.36
C ASP A 283 -2.83 -5.23 24.55
N GLY A 284 -2.55 -6.36 25.20
CA GLY A 284 -2.50 -7.68 24.57
C GLY A 284 -1.21 -7.96 23.77
N PHE A 285 -0.18 -7.12 23.92
CA PHE A 285 1.13 -7.30 23.30
C PHE A 285 2.11 -8.13 24.12
N GLY A 286 1.75 -8.54 25.34
CA GLY A 286 2.63 -9.26 26.25
C GLY A 286 3.61 -8.37 27.03
N LYS A 287 4.50 -8.97 27.82
CA LYS A 287 5.38 -8.27 28.76
C LYS A 287 6.65 -7.73 28.09
N TYR A 288 6.47 -6.76 27.19
CA TYR A 288 7.57 -6.14 26.45
C TYR A 288 7.57 -4.64 26.60
N TYR A 289 8.75 -4.04 26.56
CA TYR A 289 8.87 -2.62 26.25
C TYR A 289 8.54 -2.43 24.77
N VAL A 290 7.80 -1.39 24.42
CA VAL A 290 7.43 -1.11 23.03
C VAL A 290 7.84 0.30 22.64
N THR A 291 8.53 0.39 21.51
CA THR A 291 8.74 1.63 20.78
C THR A 291 7.82 1.62 19.56
N ASN A 292 6.98 2.63 19.41
CA ASN A 292 6.28 2.86 18.15
C ASN A 292 7.25 3.60 17.21
N TYR A 293 7.39 3.12 15.99
CA TYR A 293 8.02 3.93 14.95
C TYR A 293 7.18 5.22 14.75
N LYS A 294 7.82 6.39 14.76
CA LYS A 294 7.16 7.70 14.67
C LYS A 294 7.78 8.59 13.59
N LYS A 295 8.59 7.99 12.71
CA LYS A 295 9.27 8.76 11.68
C LYS A 295 8.26 9.17 10.62
N LEU A 296 8.23 10.47 10.35
CA LEU A 296 7.43 11.04 9.29
C LEU A 296 8.20 10.82 7.98
N ASP A 297 7.81 9.81 7.21
CA ASP A 297 8.45 9.52 5.94
C ASP A 297 7.71 10.29 4.84
N THR A 298 8.38 11.34 4.33
CA THR A 298 7.85 12.13 3.20
C THR A 298 8.56 11.70 1.92
N THR A 299 7.79 11.34 0.90
CA THR A 299 8.31 10.98 -0.42
C THR A 299 7.71 11.88 -1.47
N LEU A 300 8.57 12.47 -2.31
CA LEU A 300 8.19 13.13 -3.56
C LEU A 300 8.57 12.20 -4.71
N ASN A 301 7.59 11.72 -5.49
CA ASN A 301 7.90 11.13 -6.79
C ASN A 301 7.52 12.10 -7.90
N PHE A 302 8.33 12.12 -8.95
CA PHE A 302 8.13 12.93 -10.14
C PHE A 302 8.29 12.03 -11.37
N GLY A 303 7.37 12.14 -12.34
CA GLY A 303 7.38 11.36 -13.56
C GLY A 303 6.93 12.16 -14.76
N ILE A 304 7.60 11.96 -15.89
CA ILE A 304 7.22 12.50 -17.20
C ILE A 304 6.93 11.30 -18.10
N SER A 305 5.74 11.28 -18.71
CA SER A 305 5.36 10.27 -19.71
C SER A 305 4.99 10.96 -21.02
N ILE A 306 5.48 10.39 -22.12
CA ILE A 306 5.16 10.79 -23.48
C ILE A 306 4.45 9.59 -24.11
N SER A 307 3.17 9.76 -24.44
CA SER A 307 2.38 8.75 -25.15
C SER A 307 2.22 9.19 -26.61
N PHE A 308 2.36 8.25 -27.53
CA PHE A 308 2.20 8.40 -28.98
C PHE A 308 1.21 7.36 -29.53
#